data_AF-A0AAV7GLI8-F1
#
_entry.id   AF-A0AAV7GLI8-F1
#
_cell.length_a   1.000
_cell.length_b   1.000
_cell.length_c   1.000
_cell.angle_alpha   90.00
_cell.angle_beta   90.00
_cell.angle_gamma   90.00
#
_symmetry.space_group_name_H-M   'P 1'
#
loop_
_entity.id
_entity.type
_entity.pdbx_description
1 polymer ?
#
loop_
_entity_poly.entity_id
_entity_poly.type
_entity_poly.pdbx_seq_one_letter_code
_entity_poly.pdbx_strand_id
1 'polypeptide(L)'
;MSGVWVFKNGVIRLENPGGEQAGDGHSRAGGSRRKVLVHLPTNEVISSYDMLETKLRELGWERYSGDSSLLQFHKRSSVYLISLPREFSRLSTVHMYDIVVKSRNVFEVRVESGIDPGSNGLTQTRPDFANGLKT
;
A
#
# COMPACT_ATOMS: atom_id res chain seq x y z
N MET A 1 -18.28 -0.61 17.31
CA MET A 1 -17.91 -0.49 18.74
C MET A 1 -17.20 -1.77 19.15
N SER A 2 -15.87 -1.67 19.28
CA SER A 2 -15.04 -2.01 20.46
C SER A 2 -14.69 -3.50 20.60
N GLY A 3 -13.59 -3.92 19.99
CA GLY A 3 -12.93 -5.18 20.34
C GLY A 3 -12.13 -5.00 21.63
N VAL A 4 -12.24 -5.98 22.53
CA VAL A 4 -11.52 -5.97 23.82
C VAL A 4 -10.12 -6.51 23.60
N TRP A 5 -9.12 -5.73 23.98
CA TRP A 5 -7.73 -6.15 23.99
C TRP A 5 -7.48 -6.98 25.24
N VAL A 6 -7.12 -8.26 25.07
CA VAL A 6 -6.81 -9.15 26.18
C VAL A 6 -5.32 -9.44 26.18
N PHE A 7 -4.70 -9.26 27.34
CA PHE A 7 -3.31 -9.61 27.58
C PHE A 7 -3.25 -10.96 28.29
N LYS A 8 -2.76 -11.99 27.60
CA LYS A 8 -2.47 -13.30 28.21
C LYS A 8 -1.11 -13.80 27.76
N ASN A 9 -0.27 -14.17 28.72
CA ASN A 9 1.04 -14.81 28.52
C ASN A 9 2.00 -14.01 27.61
N GLY A 10 2.04 -12.69 27.76
CA GLY A 10 2.97 -11.82 27.01
C GLY A 10 2.55 -11.50 25.57
N VAL A 11 1.42 -12.03 25.10
CA VAL A 11 0.89 -11.78 23.76
C VAL A 11 -0.45 -11.06 23.86
N ILE A 12 -0.55 -9.95 23.12
CA ILE A 12 -1.80 -9.22 22.95
C ILE A 12 -2.65 -9.96 21.92
N ARG A 13 -3.85 -10.41 22.32
CA ARG A 13 -4.82 -11.04 21.41
C ARG A 13 -6.12 -10.27 21.39
N LEU A 14 -6.68 -10.10 20.19
CA LEU A 14 -8.02 -9.54 19.99
C LEU A 14 -9.00 -10.71 19.89
N GLU A 15 -9.86 -10.86 20.90
CA GLU A 15 -10.85 -11.94 20.94
C GLU A 15 -12.14 -11.45 20.28
N ASN A 16 -12.45 -11.99 19.10
CA ASN A 16 -13.74 -11.83 18.43
C ASN A 16 -14.47 -13.19 18.44
N PRO A 17 -15.75 -13.24 18.84
CA PRO A 17 -16.52 -14.48 18.81
C PRO A 17 -16.94 -14.77 17.35
N GLY A 18 -16.11 -15.50 16.61
CA GLY A 18 -16.44 -15.97 15.26
C GLY A 18 -15.26 -16.10 14.29
N GLY A 19 -14.28 -16.95 14.61
CA GLY A 19 -13.21 -17.27 13.66
C GLY A 19 -11.98 -17.89 14.34
N GLU A 20 -11.95 -19.20 14.35
CA GLU A 20 -10.93 -20.07 14.91
C GLU A 20 -9.60 -20.09 14.12
N GLN A 21 -8.49 -20.18 14.88
CA GLN A 21 -7.18 -20.81 14.59
C GLN A 21 -6.35 -20.26 13.41
N ALA A 22 -5.36 -19.40 13.68
CA ALA A 22 -3.96 -19.74 14.02
C ALA A 22 -3.11 -20.19 12.80
N GLY A 23 -2.20 -19.31 12.36
CA GLY A 23 -1.17 -19.61 11.37
C GLY A 23 -0.53 -18.32 10.88
N ASP A 24 0.80 -18.26 10.96
CA ASP A 24 1.64 -17.11 10.68
C ASP A 24 1.38 -16.42 9.34
N GLY A 25 1.54 -15.10 9.34
CA GLY A 25 1.90 -14.34 8.15
C GLY A 25 0.73 -13.95 7.23
N HIS A 26 0.50 -12.65 7.16
CA HIS A 26 -0.20 -11.97 6.08
C HIS A 26 -1.67 -12.34 5.85
N SER A 27 -2.51 -11.34 6.15
CA SER A 27 -3.88 -11.20 5.61
C SER A 27 -4.91 -12.12 6.25
N ARG A 28 -5.59 -11.64 7.33
CA ARG A 28 -7.05 -11.78 7.54
C ARG A 28 -7.52 -11.23 8.89
N ALA A 29 -7.52 -9.91 9.02
CA ALA A 29 -8.43 -9.22 9.94
C ALA A 29 -9.36 -8.34 9.09
N GLY A 30 -10.65 -8.66 9.09
CA GLY A 30 -11.80 -7.89 8.60
C GLY A 30 -11.59 -6.93 7.41
N GLY A 31 -12.04 -7.32 6.22
CA GLY A 31 -12.27 -6.37 5.12
C GLY A 31 -11.06 -5.55 4.66
N SER A 32 -9.83 -5.99 4.96
CA SER A 32 -8.61 -5.30 4.55
C SER A 32 -8.42 -5.46 3.05
N ARG A 33 -9.07 -4.57 2.29
CA ARG A 33 -8.85 -4.36 0.86
C ARG A 33 -7.34 -4.39 0.57
N ARG A 34 -6.94 -5.15 -0.46
CA ARG A 34 -5.54 -5.37 -0.83
C ARG A 34 -4.86 -4.02 -1.04
N LYS A 35 -3.64 -3.87 -0.53
CA LYS A 35 -2.84 -2.65 -0.74
C LYS A 35 -1.94 -2.88 -1.95
N VAL A 36 -1.82 -1.86 -2.78
CA VAL A 36 -1.01 -1.88 -4.00
C VAL A 36 -0.07 -0.70 -4.02
N LEU A 37 1.12 -0.90 -4.57
CA LEU A 37 2.09 0.15 -4.81
C LEU A 37 1.82 0.74 -6.19
N VAL A 38 1.64 2.05 -6.28
CA VAL A 38 1.33 2.77 -7.52
C VAL A 38 2.46 3.73 -7.83
N HIS A 39 2.91 3.74 -9.09
CA HIS A 39 3.83 4.76 -9.59
C HIS A 39 3.04 5.99 -10.01
N LEU A 40 3.24 7.12 -9.32
CA LEU A 40 2.41 8.32 -9.49
C LEU A 40 2.51 8.95 -10.88
N PRO A 41 3.70 9.12 -11.50
CA PRO A 41 3.80 9.74 -12.82
C PRO A 41 3.05 9.01 -13.93
N THR A 42 2.98 7.67 -13.88
CA THR A 42 2.29 6.85 -14.90
C THR A 42 0.94 6.31 -14.44
N ASN A 43 0.61 6.48 -13.17
CA ASN A 43 -0.57 5.89 -12.50
C ASN A 43 -0.66 4.36 -12.64
N GLU A 44 0.47 3.68 -12.86
CA GLU A 44 0.52 2.23 -13.02
C GLU A 44 0.69 1.52 -11.68
N VAL A 45 -0.03 0.42 -11.48
CA VAL A 45 0.18 -0.49 -10.35
C VAL A 45 1.43 -1.30 -10.58
N ILE A 46 2.36 -1.29 -9.63
CA ILE A 46 3.55 -2.13 -9.64
C ILE A 46 3.11 -3.58 -9.41
N SER A 47 3.34 -4.42 -10.42
CA SER A 47 2.94 -5.84 -10.43
C SER A 47 4.10 -6.83 -10.44
N SER A 48 5.34 -6.36 -10.62
CA SER A 48 6.56 -7.19 -10.60
C SER A 48 7.79 -6.40 -10.15
N TYR A 49 8.86 -7.12 -9.81
CA TYR A 49 10.14 -6.49 -9.47
C TYR A 49 10.85 -5.89 -10.68
N ASP A 50 10.71 -6.43 -11.88
CA ASP A 50 11.30 -5.84 -13.09
C ASP A 50 10.70 -4.46 -13.39
N MET A 51 9.39 -4.33 -13.19
CA MET A 51 8.69 -3.06 -13.32
C MET A 51 9.15 -2.07 -12.23
N LEU A 52 9.19 -2.51 -10.97
CA LEU A 52 9.67 -1.68 -9.86
C LEU A 52 11.12 -1.21 -10.09
N GLU A 53 12.00 -2.12 -10.49
CA GLU A 53 13.41 -1.85 -10.75
C GLU A 53 13.58 -0.83 -11.87
N THR A 54 12.81 -0.94 -12.96
CA THR A 54 12.84 0.03 -14.05
C THR A 54 12.51 1.44 -13.54
N LYS A 55 11.41 1.59 -12.79
CA LYS A 55 11.01 2.89 -12.22
C LYS A 55 12.02 3.41 -11.18
N LEU A 56 12.56 2.53 -10.33
CA LEU A 56 13.58 2.89 -9.35
C LEU A 56 14.88 3.36 -10.04
N ARG A 57 15.29 2.70 -11.13
CA ARG A 57 16.48 3.05 -11.91
C ARG A 57 16.39 4.42 -12.54
N GLU A 58 15.22 4.80 -13.06
CA GLU A 58 14.97 6.17 -13.58
C GLU A 58 15.18 7.24 -12.50
N LEU A 59 14.97 6.90 -11.24
CA LEU A 59 15.24 7.79 -10.12
C LEU A 59 16.71 7.74 -9.67
N GLY A 60 17.55 6.83 -10.18
CA GLY A 60 18.95 6.66 -9.78
C GLY A 60 19.17 5.67 -8.63
N TRP A 61 18.24 4.75 -8.40
CA TRP A 61 18.47 3.57 -7.56
C TRP A 61 19.15 2.46 -8.37
N GLU A 62 19.99 1.68 -7.70
CA GLU A 62 20.76 0.60 -8.32
C GLU A 62 20.71 -0.67 -7.48
N ARG A 63 20.83 -1.82 -8.14
CA ARG A 63 20.96 -3.13 -7.49
C ARG A 63 22.14 -3.11 -6.52
N TYR A 64 21.88 -3.52 -5.27
CA TYR A 64 22.93 -3.70 -4.28
C TYR A 64 23.27 -5.19 -4.15
N SER A 65 24.48 -5.56 -4.57
CA SER A 65 25.01 -6.93 -4.49
C SER A 65 25.59 -7.20 -3.11
N GLY A 66 24.73 -7.28 -2.10
CA GLY A 66 25.12 -7.57 -0.72
C GLY A 66 24.72 -8.97 -0.29
N ASP A 67 23.52 -9.09 0.28
CA ASP A 67 22.98 -10.36 0.76
C ASP A 67 22.24 -11.11 -0.36
N SER A 68 22.61 -12.38 -0.56
CA SER A 68 21.94 -13.27 -1.50
C SER A 68 20.56 -13.74 -1.00
N SER A 69 20.08 -13.39 0.19
CA SER A 69 18.73 -13.77 0.64
C SER A 69 17.66 -12.73 0.29
N LEU A 70 18.07 -11.50 -0.03
CA LEU A 70 17.20 -10.36 -0.24
C LEU A 70 17.40 -9.71 -1.61
N LEU A 71 16.40 -8.92 -1.98
CA LEU A 71 16.41 -8.10 -3.16
C LEU A 71 16.61 -6.64 -2.74
N GLN A 72 17.83 -6.12 -2.92
CA GLN A 72 18.20 -4.82 -2.37
C GLN A 72 18.51 -3.78 -3.45
N PHE A 73 18.22 -2.52 -3.14
CA PHE A 73 18.54 -1.36 -3.97
C PHE A 73 19.18 -0.27 -3.12
N HIS A 74 20.28 0.30 -3.61
CA HIS A 74 20.95 1.44 -2.99
C HIS A 74 20.77 2.69 -3.84
N LYS A 75 20.79 3.86 -3.21
CA LYS A 75 20.67 5.15 -3.91
C LYS A 75 22.05 5.76 -4.13
N ARG A 76 22.48 5.98 -5.38
CA ARG A 76 23.85 6.42 -5.71
C ARG A 76 24.33 7.67 -4.94
N SER A 77 23.42 8.59 -4.63
CA SER A 77 23.73 9.87 -3.96
C SER A 77 23.15 9.99 -2.55
N SER A 78 22.88 8.87 -1.88
CA SER A 78 22.31 8.85 -0.53
C SER A 78 22.68 7.58 0.24
N VAL A 79 22.45 7.58 1.55
CA VAL A 79 22.63 6.41 2.42
C VAL A 79 21.42 5.47 2.40
N TYR A 80 20.40 5.77 1.60
CA TYR A 80 19.18 4.95 1.57
C TYR A 80 19.41 3.60 0.89
N LEU A 81 18.85 2.56 1.53
CA LEU A 81 18.82 1.18 1.06
C LEU A 81 17.39 0.66 1.17
N ILE A 82 16.79 0.19 0.07
CA ILE A 82 15.52 -0.54 0.08
C ILE A 82 15.83 -2.03 0.13
N SER A 83 15.21 -2.77 1.05
CA SER A 83 15.37 -4.22 1.17
C SER A 83 14.03 -4.93 1.01
N LEU A 84 13.93 -5.81 0.03
CA LEU A 84 12.69 -6.50 -0.34
C LEU A 84 12.91 -8.02 -0.29
N PRO A 85 11.84 -8.82 -0.10
CA PRO A 85 11.94 -10.27 -0.28
C PRO A 85 12.25 -10.60 -1.73
N ARG A 86 12.94 -11.72 -2.00
CA ARG A 86 13.24 -12.16 -3.38
C ARG A 86 12.01 -12.39 -4.24
N GLU A 87 10.95 -12.91 -3.63
CA GLU A 87 9.70 -13.20 -4.33
C GLU A 87 8.71 -12.04 -4.20
N PHE A 88 8.19 -11.57 -5.32
CA PHE A 88 7.24 -10.45 -5.34
C PHE A 88 5.95 -10.76 -4.59
N SER A 89 5.52 -12.04 -4.58
CA SER A 89 4.36 -12.51 -3.83
C SER A 89 4.48 -12.30 -2.31
N ARG A 90 5.70 -12.13 -1.79
CA ARG A 90 5.99 -11.86 -0.38
C ARG A 90 6.09 -10.36 -0.07
N LEU A 91 5.91 -9.49 -1.07
CA LEU A 91 5.97 -8.05 -0.89
C LEU A 91 4.82 -7.56 0.01
N SER A 92 5.17 -7.21 1.25
CA SER A 92 4.23 -6.68 2.24
C SER A 92 4.05 -5.16 2.16
N THR A 93 3.02 -4.64 2.83
CA THR A 93 2.78 -3.20 2.99
C THR A 93 3.93 -2.47 3.66
N VAL A 94 4.64 -3.11 4.59
CA VAL A 94 5.83 -2.51 5.25
C VAL A 94 6.90 -2.19 4.20
N HIS A 95 7.17 -3.14 3.28
CA HIS A 95 8.10 -2.91 2.19
C HIS A 95 7.62 -1.82 1.23
N MET A 96 6.31 -1.79 0.92
CA MET A 96 5.73 -0.76 0.05
C MET A 96 5.91 0.66 0.64
N TYR A 97 5.64 0.85 1.93
CA TYR A 97 5.82 2.13 2.59
C TYR A 97 7.30 2.54 2.70
N ASP A 98 8.21 1.58 2.88
CA ASP A 98 9.65 1.85 2.84
C ASP A 98 10.07 2.46 1.49
N ILE A 99 9.56 1.90 0.39
CA ILE A 99 9.78 2.45 -0.97
C ILE A 99 9.23 3.88 -1.08
N VAL A 100 8.02 4.14 -0.60
CA VAL A 100 7.36 5.47 -0.66
C VAL A 100 8.20 6.51 0.08
N VAL A 101 8.57 6.22 1.33
CA VAL A 101 9.34 7.15 2.17
C VAL A 101 10.70 7.46 1.54
N LYS A 102 11.40 6.44 1.02
CA LYS A 102 12.74 6.62 0.44
C LYS A 102 12.74 7.24 -0.96
N SER A 103 11.62 7.19 -1.68
CA SER A 103 11.50 7.66 -3.06
C SER A 103 10.80 9.02 -3.22
N ARG A 104 10.71 9.82 -2.14
CA ARG A 104 10.23 11.23 -2.17
C ARG A 104 8.93 11.45 -2.96
N ASN A 105 7.88 10.68 -2.64
CA ASN A 105 6.53 10.83 -3.23
C ASN A 105 6.43 10.53 -4.74
N VAL A 106 7.29 9.67 -5.30
CA VAL A 106 7.09 9.12 -6.66
C VAL A 106 6.14 7.91 -6.65
N PHE A 107 5.98 7.29 -5.48
CA PHE A 107 5.09 6.15 -5.29
C PHE A 107 4.02 6.45 -4.24
N GLU A 108 2.91 5.72 -4.31
CA GLU A 108 1.83 5.76 -3.35
C GLU A 108 1.36 4.34 -3.02
N VAL A 109 0.99 4.08 -1.76
CA VAL A 109 0.29 2.84 -1.40
C VAL A 109 -1.21 3.10 -1.42
N ARG A 110 -1.91 2.53 -2.40
CA ARG A 110 -3.37 2.64 -2.53
C ARG A 110 -4.05 1.40 -2.02
N VAL A 111 -5.32 1.57 -1.68
CA VAL A 111 -6.23 0.45 -1.51
C VAL A 111 -6.70 0.04 -2.90
N GLU A 112 -6.47 -1.22 -3.27
CA GLU A 112 -7.14 -1.85 -4.41
C GLU A 112 -8.62 -1.92 -4.07
N SER A 113 -9.35 -0.88 -4.49
CA SER A 113 -10.79 -0.94 -4.55
C SER A 113 -11.11 -1.99 -5.60
N GLY A 114 -11.46 -3.20 -5.14
CA GLY A 114 -12.30 -4.07 -5.94
C GLY A 114 -13.46 -3.22 -6.42
N ILE A 115 -13.74 -3.26 -7.72
CA ILE A 115 -14.86 -2.55 -8.35
C ILE A 115 -16.08 -2.73 -7.44
N ASP A 116 -16.50 -1.67 -6.76
CA ASP A 116 -17.84 -1.58 -6.24
C ASP A 116 -18.71 -1.42 -7.49
N PRO A 117 -19.62 -2.36 -7.84
CA PRO A 117 -20.49 -2.22 -9.01
C PRO A 117 -21.57 -1.13 -8.82
N GLY A 118 -21.31 -0.10 -8.00
CA GLY A 118 -22.31 0.88 -7.56
C GLY A 118 -21.88 2.34 -7.49
N SER A 119 -20.60 2.70 -7.69
CA SER A 119 -20.22 4.12 -7.71
C SER A 119 -20.20 4.68 -9.13
N ASN A 120 -21.39 4.71 -9.77
CA ASN A 120 -21.60 5.60 -10.90
C ASN A 120 -21.46 7.05 -10.42
N GLY A 121 -20.66 7.82 -11.15
CA GLY A 121 -20.46 9.23 -10.90
C GLY A 121 -21.79 9.97 -10.85
N LEU A 122 -22.04 10.60 -9.71
CA LEU A 122 -22.91 11.76 -9.65
C LEU A 122 -21.98 12.97 -9.58
N THR A 123 -21.77 13.58 -10.75
CA THR A 123 -21.49 15.00 -10.85
C THR A 123 -22.45 15.74 -9.93
N GLN A 124 -21.94 16.30 -8.84
CA GLN A 124 -22.69 17.22 -8.02
C GLN A 124 -22.84 18.53 -8.81
N THR A 125 -23.85 18.58 -9.67
CA THR A 125 -24.35 19.84 -10.23
C THR A 125 -24.89 20.67 -9.07
N ARG A 126 -24.23 21.80 -8.83
CA ARG A 126 -24.74 22.87 -7.97
C ARG A 126 -26.12 23.32 -8.47
N PRO A 127 -27.15 23.43 -7.63
CA PRO A 127 -28.36 24.14 -8.01
C PRO A 127 -28.13 25.65 -7.94
N ASP A 128 -28.52 26.33 -9.02
CA ASP A 128 -28.50 27.78 -9.20
C ASP A 128 -29.30 28.51 -8.11
N PHE A 129 -28.74 29.62 -7.61
CA PHE A 129 -29.44 30.56 -6.75
C PHE A 129 -30.51 31.29 -7.58
N ALA A 130 -31.78 30.95 -7.34
CA ALA A 130 -32.90 31.72 -7.84
C ALA A 130 -32.94 33.09 -7.14
N ASN A 131 -32.61 34.15 -7.88
CA ASN A 131 -32.93 35.53 -7.52
C ASN A 131 -34.44 35.72 -7.49
N GLY A 132 -34.99 35.89 -6.29
CA GLY A 132 -36.32 36.43 -6.08
C GLY A 132 -36.30 37.95 -6.21
N LEU A 133 -36.64 38.46 -7.40
CA LEU A 133 -37.10 39.84 -7.57
C LEU A 133 -38.53 39.78 -8.11
N LYS A 134 -39.50 40.09 -7.27
CA LYS A 134 -40.82 40.53 -7.70
C LYS A 134 -41.04 41.93 -7.15
N THR A 135 -41.44 42.78 -8.09
CA THR A 135 -41.94 44.15 -8.03
C THR A 135 -42.84 44.46 -6.85
#